data_AF-A0A7J4I4M6-F1
#
_entry.id   AF-A0A7J4I4M6-F1
#
_cell.length_a   1.000
_cell.length_b   1.000
_cell.length_c   1.000
_cell.angle_alpha   90.00
_cell.angle_beta   90.00
_cell.angle_gamma   90.00
#
_symmetry.space_group_name_H-M   'P 1'
#
loop_
_entity.id
_entity.type
_entity.pdbx_description
1 polymer ?
#
loop_
_entity_poly.entity_id
_entity_poly.type
_entity_poly.pdbx_seq_one_letter_code
_entity_poly.pdbx_strand_id
1 'polypeptide(L)' 'MTNLRKCLPTHLRGEKVADQALKELVRWEFLLLKISTHEVHVSLNPEKQRDIHLFLSQ' A
#
# COMPACT_ATOMS: atom_id res chain seq x y z
N MET A 1 -2.04 -7.66 -6.63
CA MET A 1 -1.36 -7.47 -5.31
C MET A 1 -0.14 -8.36 -5.09
N THR A 2 0.13 -9.36 -5.94
CA THR A 2 1.21 -10.34 -5.74
C THR A 2 2.60 -9.71 -5.62
N ASN A 3 2.87 -8.63 -6.37
CA ASN A 3 4.15 -7.93 -6.30
C ASN A 3 4.31 -7.10 -5.01
N LEU A 4 3.25 -6.46 -4.51
CA LEU A 4 3.28 -5.72 -3.25
C LEU A 4 3.61 -6.64 -2.06
N ARG A 5 3.07 -7.86 -2.05
CA ARG A 5 3.40 -8.86 -1.02
C ARG A 5 4.88 -9.23 -1.01
N LYS A 6 5.58 -9.15 -2.14
CA LYS A 6 7.04 -9.40 -2.20
C LYS A 6 7.84 -8.29 -1.50
N CYS A 7 7.29 -7.08 -1.40
CA CYS A 7 7.93 -5.96 -0.71
C CYS A 7 7.79 -6.05 0.82
N LEU A 8 6.91 -6.91 1.33
CA LEU A 8 6.79 -7.13 2.78
C LEU A 8 7.99 -7.93 3.30
N PRO A 9 8.38 -7.72 4.58
CA PRO A 9 9.31 -8.61 5.28
C PRO A 9 8.86 -10.07 5.20
N THR A 10 9.81 -11.00 5.06
CA THR A 10 9.52 -12.43 4.84
C THR A 10 8.59 -13.03 5.88
N HIS A 11 8.74 -12.66 7.15
CA HIS A 11 7.91 -13.11 8.27
C HIS A 11 6.48 -12.54 8.28
N LEU A 12 6.16 -11.57 7.41
CA LEU A 12 4.83 -11.00 7.25
C LEU A 12 4.16 -11.40 5.92
N ARG A 13 4.89 -12.11 5.03
CA ARG A 13 4.34 -12.49 3.72
C ARG A 13 3.33 -13.62 3.88
N GLY A 14 2.09 -13.37 3.45
CA GLY A 14 1.00 -14.34 3.57
C GLY A 14 0.33 -14.36 4.95
N GLU A 15 0.81 -13.53 5.87
CA GLU A 15 0.16 -13.35 7.15
C GLU A 15 -1.16 -12.61 7.00
N LYS A 16 -2.21 -13.11 7.66
CA LYS A 16 -3.56 -12.52 7.60
C LYS A 16 -3.57 -11.07 8.05
N VAL A 17 -2.75 -10.73 9.04
CA VAL A 17 -2.63 -9.36 9.56
C VAL A 17 -2.08 -8.41 8.50
N ALA A 18 -1.09 -8.85 7.72
CA ALA A 18 -0.51 -8.02 6.67
C ALA A 18 -1.48 -7.83 5.51
N ASP A 19 -2.22 -8.87 5.12
CA ASP A 19 -3.27 -8.77 4.12
C ASP A 19 -4.42 -7.85 4.56
N GLN A 20 -4.78 -7.89 5.83
CA GLN A 20 -5.79 -7.00 6.40
C GLN A 20 -5.33 -5.54 6.37
N ALA A 21 -4.09 -5.27 6.83
CA ALA A 21 -3.51 -3.94 6.80
C ALA A 21 -3.41 -3.37 5.37
N LEU A 22 -3.05 -4.19 4.38
CA LEU A 22 -3.02 -3.76 2.98
C LEU A 22 -4.40 -3.34 2.46
N LYS A 23 -5.47 -4.05 2.85
CA LYS A 23 -6.85 -3.66 2.49
C LYS A 23 -7.25 -2.35 3.16
N GLU A 24 -6.86 -2.15 4.41
CA GLU A 24 -7.12 -0.92 5.15
C GLU A 24 -6.40 0.28 4.53
N LEU A 25 -5.13 0.12 4.14
CA LEU A 25 -4.37 1.17 3.45
C LEU A 25 -4.98 1.57 2.10
N VAL A 26 -5.58 0.62 1.37
CA VAL A 26 -6.36 0.92 0.16
C VAL A 26 -7.66 1.65 0.52
N ARG A 27 -8.39 1.17 1.53
CA ARG A 27 -9.65 1.78 1.99
C ARG A 27 -9.45 3.23 2.49
N TRP A 28 -8.33 3.51 3.13
CA TRP A 28 -7.96 4.84 3.61
C TRP A 28 -7.25 5.69 2.55
N GLU A 29 -7.18 5.19 1.30
CA GLU A 29 -6.60 5.89 0.16
C GLU A 29 -5.12 6.26 0.35
N PHE A 30 -4.38 5.55 1.22
CA PHE A 30 -2.92 5.63 1.26
C PHE A 30 -2.31 4.92 0.06
N LEU A 31 -2.93 3.82 -0.38
CA LEU A 31 -2.51 3.08 -1.57
C LEU A 31 -3.56 3.23 -2.68
N LEU A 32 -3.09 3.61 -3.86
CA LEU A 32 -3.88 3.66 -5.08
C LEU A 32 -3.69 2.36 -5.87
N LEU A 33 -4.81 1.78 -6.31
CA LEU A 33 -4.81 0.59 -7.15
C LEU A 33 -5.19 0.98 -8.58
N LYS A 34 -4.39 0.56 -9.55
CA LYS A 34 -4.70 0.69 -10.97
C LYS A 34 -4.64 -0.68 -11.64
N ILE A 35 -5.74 -1.09 -12.25
CA ILE A 35 -5.79 -2.31 -13.06
C ILE A 35 -5.26 -1.97 -14.46
N SER A 36 -4.21 -2.66 -14.88
CA SER A 36 -3.75 -2.75 -16.27
C SER A 36 -4.01 -4.15 -16.77
N THR A 37 -4.03 -4.35 -18.10
CA THR A 37 -4.54 -5.50 -18.86
C THR A 37 -4.49 -6.88 -18.15
N HIS A 38 -3.42 -7.21 -17.42
CA HIS A 38 -3.31 -8.43 -16.61
C HIS A 38 -2.67 -8.21 -15.22
N GLU A 39 -2.42 -6.97 -14.82
CA GLU A 39 -1.67 -6.63 -13.62
C GLU A 39 -2.39 -5.57 -12.78
N VAL A 40 -2.30 -5.73 -11.46
CA VAL A 40 -2.74 -4.70 -10.51
C VAL A 40 -1.50 -3.93 -10.06
N HIS A 41 -1.37 -2.70 -10.55
CA HIS A 41 -0.38 -1.74 -10.09
C HIS A 41 -0.84 -1.14 -8.76
N VAL A 42 0.12 -0.97 -7.85
CA VAL A 42 -0.09 -0.34 -6.55
C VAL A 42 0.91 0.80 -6.44
N SER A 43 0.43 1.99 -6.11
CA SER A 43 1.27 3.17 -5.85
C SER A 43 0.86 3.86 -4.55
N LEU A 44 1.78 4.58 -3.92
CA LEU A 44 1.45 5.47 -2.81
C LEU A 44 0.61 6.65 -3.34
N ASN A 45 -0.38 7.08 -2.58
CA ASN A 45 -1.13 8.29 -2.90
C ASN A 45 -0.24 9.54 -2.70
N PRO A 46 0.04 10.33 -3.75
CA PRO A 46 0.90 11.51 -3.64
C PRO A 46 0.38 12.57 -2.65
N GLU A 47 -0.95 12.72 -2.53
CA GLU A 47 -1.55 13.66 -1.59
C GLU A 47 -1.30 13.22 -0.15
N LYS A 48 -1.56 11.94 0.16
CA LYS A 48 -1.25 11.38 1.49
C LYS A 48 0.23 11.41 1.81
N GLN A 49 1.08 11.18 0.81
CA GLN A 49 2.53 11.29 0.98
C GLN A 49 2.93 12.72 1.37
N ARG A 50 2.35 13.73 0.72
CA ARG A 50 2.56 15.14 1.07
C ARG A 50 2.10 15.44 2.50
N ASP A 51 0.92 14.96 2.89
CA ASP A 51 0.39 15.15 4.25
C ASP A 51 1.32 14.54 5.32
N ILE A 52 1.82 13.33 5.09
CA ILE A 52 2.78 12.67 5.99
C ILE A 52 4.06 13.50 6.10
N HIS A 53 4.61 13.98 4.99
CA HIS A 53 5.81 14.80 5.03
C HIS A 53 5.60 16.12 5.77
N LEU A 54 4.46 16.79 5.56
CA LEU A 54 4.11 18.02 6.27
C LEU A 54 3.95 17.78 7.77
N PHE A 55 3.34 16.66 8.18
CA PHE A 55 3.21 16.27 9.57
C PHE A 55 4.57 16.02 10.24
N LEU A 56 5.48 15.30 9.56
CA LEU A 56 6.81 14.97 10.11
C LEU A 56 7.78 16.15 10.13
N SER A 57 7.53 17.19 9.34
CA SER A 57 8.36 18.41 9.30
C SER A 57 8.00 19.46 10.37
N GLN A 58 6.96 19.20 11.17
CA GLN A 58 6.55 20.01 12.32
C GLN A 58 7.22 19.51 13.60
#